data_AF-A0A356UDR4-F1
#
_entry.id   AF-A0A356UDR4-F1
#
_cell.length_a   1.000
_cell.length_b   1.000
_cell.length_c   1.000
_cell.angle_alpha   90.00
_cell.angle_beta   90.00
_cell.angle_gamma   90.00
#
_symmetry.space_group_name_H-M   'P 1'
#
loop_
_entity.id
_entity.type
_entity.pdbx_description
1 polymer ?
#
loop_
_entity_poly.entity_id
_entity_poly.type
_entity_poly.pdbx_seq_one_letter_code
_entity_poly.pdbx_strand_id
1 'polypeptide(L)' 'MNLKRAEDVKGFSALSSENKALFKEFLNNFYKSWEHPEKHIPVKVKLIRDKANGQYLRVDFTTMWLHVINSTTWY' A
#
# COMPACT_ATOMS: atom_id res chain seq x y z
N MET A 1 -10.58 11.22 13.03
CA MET A 1 -10.56 10.71 11.64
C MET A 1 -10.15 9.25 11.69
N ASN A 2 -10.91 8.34 11.08
CA ASN A 2 -10.64 6.90 11.16
C ASN A 2 -9.95 6.44 9.87
N LEU A 3 -8.61 6.49 9.84
CA LEU A 3 -7.84 6.02 8.69
C LEU A 3 -7.90 4.49 8.64
N LYS A 4 -8.04 3.95 7.42
CA LYS A 4 -8.06 2.51 7.19
C LYS A 4 -6.72 1.91 7.62
N ARG A 5 -6.74 0.95 8.56
CA ARG A 5 -5.52 0.25 8.97
C ARG A 5 -5.07 -0.70 7.87
N ALA A 6 -3.76 -0.89 7.77
CA ALA A 6 -3.17 -1.84 6.82
C ALA A 6 -3.77 -3.25 6.94
N GLU A 7 -4.08 -3.67 8.18
CA GLU A 7 -4.67 -4.99 8.49
C GLU A 7 -6.10 -5.16 7.96
N ASP A 8 -6.82 -4.06 7.76
CA ASP A 8 -8.19 -4.07 7.23
C ASP A 8 -8.22 -4.06 5.69
N VAL A 9 -7.05 -3.99 5.03
CA VAL A 9 -6.93 -3.93 3.58
C VAL A 9 -6.95 -5.33 3.00
N LYS A 10 -7.79 -5.56 1.99
CA LYS A 10 -7.95 -6.88 1.37
C LYS A 10 -6.62 -7.34 0.77
N GLY A 11 -6.18 -8.54 1.12
CA GLY A 11 -4.93 -9.13 0.64
C GLY A 11 -3.73 -8.90 1.56
N PHE A 12 -3.83 -8.04 2.59
CA PHE A 12 -2.76 -7.83 3.56
C PHE A 12 -2.36 -9.12 4.27
N SER A 13 -3.33 -9.93 4.70
CA SER A 13 -3.09 -11.19 5.40
C SER A 13 -2.26 -12.19 4.59
N ALA A 14 -2.36 -12.16 3.26
CA ALA A 14 -1.66 -13.04 2.33
C ALA A 14 -0.21 -12.60 2.02
N LEU A 15 0.21 -11.42 2.48
CA LEU A 15 1.59 -10.95 2.34
C LEU A 15 2.54 -11.67 3.33
N SER A 16 3.80 -11.80 2.95
CA SER A 16 4.88 -12.22 3.87
C SER A 16 5.11 -11.17 4.96
N SER A 17 5.74 -11.55 6.07
CA SER A 17 6.03 -10.63 7.19
C SER A 17 6.78 -9.37 6.75
N GLU A 18 7.75 -9.52 5.85
CA GLU A 18 8.51 -8.41 5.26
C GLU A 18 7.60 -7.46 4.46
N ASN A 19 6.77 -8.01 3.55
CA ASN A 19 5.86 -7.21 2.75
C ASN A 19 4.74 -6.56 3.59
N LYS A 20 4.35 -7.19 4.70
CA LYS A 20 3.43 -6.60 5.68
C LYS A 20 4.05 -5.39 6.37
N ALA A 21 5.30 -5.49 6.81
CA ALA A 21 6.03 -4.37 7.40
C ALA A 21 6.19 -3.22 6.38
N LEU A 22 6.60 -3.55 5.16
CA LEU A 22 6.73 -2.59 4.07
C LEU A 22 5.40 -1.86 3.80
N PHE A 23 4.30 -2.59 3.69
CA PHE A 23 2.99 -1.98 3.45
C PHE A 23 2.54 -1.08 4.61
N LYS A 24 2.79 -1.49 5.86
CA LYS A 24 2.48 -0.67 7.04
C LYS A 24 3.25 0.64 7.04
N GLU A 25 4.55 0.62 6.72
CA GLU A 25 5.37 1.82 6.62
C GLU A 25 4.96 2.71 5.45
N PHE A 26 4.75 2.13 4.27
CA PHE A 26 4.22 2.82 3.10
C PHE A 26 2.93 3.56 3.45
N LEU A 27 1.96 2.88 4.06
CA LEU A 27 0.65 3.47 4.34
C LEU A 27 0.74 4.63 5.34
N ASN A 28 1.61 4.50 6.35
CA ASN A 28 1.89 5.58 7.30
C ASN A 28 2.52 6.80 6.62
N ASN A 29 3.51 6.59 5.76
CA ASN A 29 4.17 7.68 5.04
C ASN A 29 3.22 8.32 4.03
N PHE A 30 2.48 7.50 3.29
CA PHE A 30 1.47 7.95 2.34
C PHE A 30 0.44 8.86 3.02
N TYR A 31 -0.16 8.44 4.14
CA TYR A 31 -1.13 9.29 4.85
C TYR A 31 -0.53 10.60 5.38
N LYS A 32 0.76 10.64 5.71
CA LYS A 32 1.45 11.88 6.12
C LYS A 32 1.72 12.83 4.95
N SER A 33 1.78 12.32 3.72
CA SER A 33 2.02 13.14 2.52
C SER A 33 0.78 13.87 2.01
N TRP A 34 -0.42 13.52 2.50
CA TRP A 34 -1.68 14.14 2.08
C TRP A 34 -2.25 15.04 3.18
N GLU A 35 -2.82 16.18 2.76
CA GLU A 35 -3.58 17.07 3.66
C GLU A 35 -4.91 16.43 4.10
N HIS A 36 -5.50 15.59 3.24
CA HIS A 36 -6.77 14.87 3.47
C HIS A 36 -6.64 13.35 3.25
N PRO A 37 -5.87 12.63 4.09
CA PRO A 37 -5.60 11.21 3.92
C PRO A 37 -6.84 10.32 4.00
N GLU A 38 -7.91 10.78 4.66
CA GLU A 38 -9.20 10.09 4.75
C GLU A 38 -9.88 9.88 3.40
N LYS A 39 -9.55 10.68 2.38
CA LYS A 39 -10.06 10.53 1.02
C LYS A 39 -9.36 9.42 0.24
N HIS A 40 -8.17 9.01 0.68
CA HIS A 40 -7.33 8.04 -0.02
C HIS A 40 -7.40 6.67 0.68
N ILE A 41 -8.55 6.01 0.55
CA ILE A 41 -8.80 4.73 1.23
C ILE A 41 -8.22 3.56 0.42
N PRO A 42 -7.24 2.81 0.95
CA PRO A 42 -6.77 1.59 0.31
C PRO A 42 -7.84 0.50 0.39
N VAL A 43 -8.13 -0.12 -0.76
CA VAL A 43 -9.13 -1.17 -0.90
C VAL A 43 -8.46 -2.54 -0.91
N LYS A 44 -7.32 -2.66 -1.60
CA LYS A 44 -6.64 -3.93 -1.82
C LYS A 44 -5.14 -3.75 -1.90
N VAL A 45 -4.39 -4.74 -1.41
CA VAL A 45 -2.95 -4.85 -1.60
C VAL A 45 -2.60 -6.23 -2.14
N LYS A 46 -1.65 -6.29 -3.07
CA LYS A 46 -1.14 -7.54 -3.64
C LYS A 46 0.35 -7.42 -3.95
N LEU A 47 1.10 -8.48 -3.66
CA LEU A 47 2.46 -8.64 -4.15
C LEU A 47 2.43 -9.02 -5.64
N ILE A 48 3.07 -8.21 -6.47
CA ILE A 48 3.28 -8.49 -7.88
C ILE A 48 4.75 -8.82 -8.10
N ARG A 49 5.00 -9.90 -8.85
CA ARG A 49 6.33 -10.27 -9.33
C ARG A 49 6.31 -10.12 -10.84
N ASP A 50 6.87 -9.04 -11.31
CA ASP A 50 7.01 -8.76 -12.73
C ASP A 50 8.42 -9.14 -13.20
N LYS A 51 8.53 -9.76 -14.38
CA LYS A 51 9.82 -10.20 -14.90
C LYS A 51 10.71 -9.04 -15.35
N ALA A 52 10.13 -7.90 -15.71
CA ALA A 52 10.87 -6.72 -16.16
C ALA A 52 11.15 -5.74 -15.01
N ASN A 53 10.22 -5.59 -14.06
CA ASN A 53 10.28 -4.59 -13.00
C ASN A 53 10.58 -5.16 -11.60
N GLY A 54 10.76 -6.47 -11.49
CA GLY A 54 11.02 -7.14 -10.21
C GLY A 54 9.78 -7.29 -9.33
N GLN A 55 9.98 -7.34 -8.01
CA GLN A 55 8.92 -7.53 -7.04
C GLN A 55 8.46 -6.19 -6.45
N TYR A 56 7.16 -5.93 -6.45
CA TYR A 56 6.56 -4.71 -5.89
C TYR A 56 5.19 -4.97 -5.25
N LEU A 57 4.74 -4.06 -4.41
CA LEU A 57 3.39 -4.06 -3.87
C LEU A 57 2.49 -3.20 -4.76
N ARG A 58 1.44 -3.80 -5.32
CA ARG A 58 0.35 -3.06 -5.93
C ARG A 58 -0.69 -2.75 -4.85
N VAL A 59 -0.98 -1.47 -4.67
CA VAL A 59 -1.99 -1.00 -3.72
C VAL A 59 -3.10 -0.32 -4.52
N ASP A 60 -4.29 -0.93 -4.54
CA ASP A 60 -5.46 -0.34 -5.17
C ASP A 60 -6.23 0.49 -4.13
N PHE A 61 -6.49 1.75 -4.47
CA PHE A 61 -7.36 2.70 -3.78
C PHE A 61 -8.69 2.82 -4.53
N THR A 62 -9.66 3.52 -3.96
CA THR A 62 -10.97 3.72 -4.61
C THR A 62 -10.88 4.41 -5.97
N THR A 63 -9.94 5.36 -6.12
CA THR A 63 -9.82 6.22 -7.31
C THR A 63 -8.62 5.90 -8.19
N MET A 64 -7.64 5.17 -7.67
CA MET A 64 -6.35 4.96 -8.32
C MET A 64 -5.68 3.71 -7.77
N TRP A 65 -4.54 3.33 -8.34
CA TRP A 65 -3.66 2.33 -7.76
C TRP A 65 -2.23 2.86 -7.78
N LEU A 66 -1.38 2.32 -6.90
CA LEU A 66 0.02 2.70 -6.79
C LEU A 66 0.94 1.48 -6.91
N HIS A 67 2.04 1.69 -7.61
CA HIS A 67 3.17 0.79 -7.71
C HIS A 67 4.15 1.12 -6.56
N VAL A 68 4.10 0.35 -5.47
CA VAL A 68 4.92 0.59 -4.28
C VAL A 68 6.17 -0.29 -4.32
N ILE A 69 7.33 0.34 -4.54
CA ILE A 69 8.64 -0.33 -4.56
C ILE A 69 9.19 -0.44 -3.14
N ASN A 70 9.13 0.64 -2.37
CA ASN A 70 9.54 0.70 -0.98
C ASN A 70 8.67 1.70 -0.18
N SER A 71 8.97 1.89 1.10
CA SER A 71 8.16 2.71 2.00
C SER A 71 8.24 4.22 1.76
N THR A 72 9.02 4.69 0.78
CA THR A 72 9.12 6.10 0.36
C THR A 72 9.02 6.31 -1.16
N THR A 73 9.03 5.23 -1.95
CA THR A 73 9.04 5.26 -3.42
C THR A 73 7.82 4.53 -3.97
N TRP A 74 6.90 5.30 -4.56
CA TRP A 74 5.69 4.82 -5.23
C TRP A 74 5.27 5.76 -6.36
N TYR A 75 4.58 5.23 -7.37
CA TYR A 75 4.00 6.00 -8.49
C TYR A 75 2.75 5.33 -9.07
#